data_AF-A0A1Q7DFQ4-F1
#
_entry.id   AF-A0A1Q7DFQ4-F1
#
_cell.length_a   1.000
_cell.length_b   1.000
_cell.length_c   1.000
_cell.angle_alpha   90.00
_cell.angle_beta   90.00
_cell.angle_gamma   90.00
#
_symmetry.space_group_name_H-M   'P 1'
#
loop_
_entity.id
_entity.type
_entity.pdbx_description
1 polymer ?
#
loop_
_entity_poly.entity_id
_entity_poly.type
_entity_poly.pdbx_seq_one_letter_code
_entity_poly.pdbx_strand_id
1 'polypeptide(L)'
;MKTRSRSGQVEPIERRAGATIVRFVPARTARAAARNGRALDPTRCGKCDSTYIVREPAFVHCRYCGAMNRIQSGSLLDQEEFEMRSGLRLAS
;
A
#
# COMPACT_ATOMS: atom_id res chain seq x y z
N MET A 1 52.63 6.51 29.83
CA MET A 1 52.52 7.74 29.01
C MET A 1 51.16 7.74 28.31
N LYS A 2 50.35 8.77 28.54
CA LYS A 2 48.98 8.94 27.98
C LYS A 2 49.06 9.43 26.53
N THR A 3 48.53 8.68 25.57
CA THR A 3 48.36 9.16 24.19
C THR A 3 46.98 9.82 24.03
N ARG A 4 47.00 11.09 23.62
CA ARG A 4 45.83 11.96 23.48
C ARG A 4 44.94 11.50 22.32
N SER A 5 43.65 11.34 22.59
CA SER A 5 42.62 11.16 21.56
C SER A 5 42.48 12.45 20.75
N ARG A 6 42.63 12.36 19.42
CA ARG A 6 42.51 13.49 18.49
C ARG A 6 41.04 13.68 18.19
N SER A 7 40.41 14.64 18.87
CA SER A 7 39.05 15.11 18.59
C SER A 7 39.00 15.70 17.17
N GLY A 8 38.50 14.92 16.21
CA GLY A 8 38.15 15.45 14.89
C GLY A 8 36.93 16.35 15.05
N GLN A 9 37.14 17.66 15.08
CA GLN A 9 36.06 18.63 14.94
C GLN A 9 35.56 18.55 13.50
N VAL A 10 34.27 18.23 13.34
CA VAL A 10 33.59 18.29 12.05
C VAL A 10 33.16 19.73 11.86
N GLU A 11 33.92 20.47 11.07
CA GLU A 11 33.55 21.81 10.61
C GLU A 11 32.17 21.77 9.92
N PRO A 12 31.32 22.80 10.08
CA PRO A 12 30.00 22.82 9.49
C PRO A 12 30.14 22.97 7.97
N ILE A 13 29.66 21.97 7.24
CA ILE A 13 29.64 21.95 5.77
C ILE A 13 28.83 23.17 5.30
N GLU A 14 29.52 24.17 4.75
CA GLU A 14 28.92 25.34 4.11
C GLU A 14 27.86 24.89 3.10
N ARG A 15 26.61 25.31 3.34
CA ARG A 15 25.48 25.09 2.41
C ARG A 15 25.68 25.94 1.16
N ARG A 16 26.38 25.39 0.16
CA ARG A 16 26.26 25.87 -1.23
C ARG A 16 24.83 25.61 -1.72
N ALA A 17 24.17 26.66 -2.19
CA ALA A 17 22.90 26.54 -2.89
C ALA A 17 23.13 25.73 -4.17
N GLY A 18 22.75 24.45 -4.17
CA GLY A 18 23.01 23.57 -5.29
C GLY A 18 22.43 22.17 -5.08
N ALA A 19 21.40 21.86 -5.86
CA ALA A 19 20.71 20.58 -5.99
C ALA A 19 20.09 19.98 -4.71
N THR A 20 18.76 20.01 -4.64
CA THR A 20 18.00 19.17 -3.70
C THR A 20 18.07 17.72 -4.17
N ILE A 21 18.78 16.88 -3.42
CA ILE A 21 18.79 15.43 -3.64
C ILE A 21 17.41 14.90 -3.20
N VAL A 22 16.52 14.67 -4.15
CA VAL A 22 15.23 14.02 -3.89
C VAL A 22 15.45 12.51 -3.94
N ARG A 23 15.25 11.83 -2.81
CA ARG A 23 15.32 10.37 -2.78
C ARG A 23 14.19 9.80 -3.63
N PHE A 24 14.52 9.17 -4.76
CA PHE A 24 13.54 8.49 -5.58
C PHE A 24 13.04 7.25 -4.84
N VAL A 25 11.88 7.39 -4.21
CA VAL A 25 11.19 6.28 -3.56
C VAL A 25 10.38 5.57 -4.65
N PRO A 26 10.62 4.26 -4.92
CA PRO A 26 9.81 3.51 -5.87
C PRO A 26 8.33 3.70 -5.57
N ALA A 27 7.51 3.93 -6.60
CA ALA A 27 6.08 4.24 -6.40
C ALA A 27 5.36 3.20 -5.50
N ARG A 28 5.81 1.95 -5.51
CA ARG A 28 5.27 0.87 -4.65
C ARG A 28 5.55 1.10 -3.16
N THR A 29 6.72 1.60 -2.78
CA THR A 29 7.08 1.88 -1.38
C THR A 29 6.47 3.18 -0.88
N ALA A 30 6.36 4.21 -1.74
CA ALA A 30 5.60 5.42 -1.42
C ALA A 30 4.12 5.12 -1.17
N ARG A 31 3.51 4.27 -2.01
CA ARG A 31 2.13 3.78 -1.82
C ARG A 31 1.98 2.89 -0.60
N ALA A 32 3.00 2.11 -0.21
CA ALA A 32 2.98 1.34 1.03
C ALA A 32 2.98 2.26 2.27
N ALA A 33 3.83 3.29 2.29
CA ALA A 33 3.85 4.27 3.38
C ALA A 33 2.54 5.06 3.49
N ALA A 34 1.91 5.42 2.37
CA ALA A 34 0.61 6.09 2.35
C ALA A 34 -0.56 5.19 2.79
N ARG A 35 -0.43 3.86 2.69
CA ARG A 35 -1.45 2.89 3.14
C ARG A 35 -1.50 2.74 4.66
N ASN A 36 -0.39 2.94 5.35
CA ASN A 36 -0.30 2.71 6.80
C ASN A 36 -1.07 3.73 7.65
N GLY A 37 -1.55 4.83 7.07
CA GLY A 37 -2.28 5.88 7.80
C GLY A 37 -3.61 6.31 7.18
N ARG A 38 -4.03 5.67 6.07
CA ARG A 38 -5.32 5.98 5.45
C ARG A 38 -6.37 5.01 5.96
N ALA A 39 -7.45 5.55 6.53
CA ALA A 39 -8.68 4.80 6.70
C ALA A 39 -9.01 4.10 5.37
N LEU A 40 -9.41 2.83 5.43
CA LEU A 40 -9.81 2.09 4.23
C LEU A 40 -10.93 2.86 3.54
N ASP A 41 -10.62 3.54 2.43
CA ASP A 41 -11.64 4.14 1.59
C ASP A 41 -12.39 3.00 0.90
N PRO A 42 -13.68 2.78 1.20
CA PRO A 42 -14.46 1.70 0.60
C PRO A 42 -14.51 1.81 -0.93
N THR A 43 -14.30 3.00 -1.50
CA THR A 43 -14.37 3.24 -2.94
C THR A 43 -13.07 2.89 -3.69
N ARG A 44 -12.04 2.41 -2.98
CA ARG A 44 -10.71 2.13 -3.57
C ARG A 44 -10.23 0.72 -3.30
N CYS A 45 -9.39 0.22 -4.20
CA CYS A 45 -8.71 -1.06 -4.01
C CYS A 45 -7.64 -0.98 -2.92
N GLY A 46 -7.77 -1.72 -1.82
CA GLY A 46 -6.74 -1.78 -0.76
C GLY A 46 -5.35 -2.27 -1.20
N LYS A 47 -5.25 -2.97 -2.35
CA LYS A 47 -3.98 -3.45 -2.90
C LYS A 47 -3.24 -2.40 -3.75
N CYS A 48 -3.94 -1.75 -4.67
CA CYS A 48 -3.32 -0.90 -5.69
C CYS A 48 -3.80 0.56 -5.71
N ASP A 49 -4.75 0.91 -4.84
CA ASP A 49 -5.37 2.24 -4.71
C ASP A 49 -6.16 2.72 -5.93
N SER A 50 -6.44 1.82 -6.88
CA SER A 50 -7.30 2.11 -8.03
C SER A 50 -8.75 2.31 -7.61
N THR A 51 -9.41 3.27 -8.27
CA THR A 51 -10.85 3.53 -8.17
C THR A 51 -11.68 2.62 -9.09
N TYR A 52 -11.03 1.87 -9.99
CA TYR A 52 -11.72 0.96 -10.89
C TYR A 52 -12.03 -0.36 -10.18
N ILE A 53 -13.05 -0.31 -9.34
CA ILE A 53 -13.56 -1.44 -8.56
C ILE A 53 -15.00 -1.77 -8.95
N VAL A 54 -15.34 -3.05 -8.91
CA VAL A 54 -16.70 -3.59 -9.02
C VAL A 54 -17.07 -4.15 -7.65
N ARG A 55 -18.26 -3.79 -7.18
CA ARG A 55 -18.80 -4.25 -5.91
C ARG A 55 -19.92 -5.24 -6.18
N GLU A 56 -19.72 -6.46 -5.71
CA GLU A 56 -20.73 -7.50 -5.65
C GLU A 56 -21.19 -7.65 -4.20
N PRO A 57 -22.35 -8.28 -3.92
CA PRO A 57 -22.89 -8.31 -2.57
C PRO A 57 -21.95 -8.94 -1.53
N ALA A 58 -21.19 -9.97 -1.92
CA ALA A 58 -20.20 -10.63 -1.07
C ALA A 58 -18.74 -10.20 -1.31
N PHE A 59 -18.44 -9.52 -2.42
CA PHE A 59 -17.07 -9.31 -2.89
C PHE A 59 -16.79 -7.91 -3.44
N VAL A 60 -15.53 -7.50 -3.36
CA VAL A 60 -15.02 -6.32 -4.09
C VAL A 60 -13.90 -6.77 -5.02
N HIS A 61 -14.07 -6.50 -6.31
CA HIS A 61 -13.11 -6.80 -7.37
C HIS A 61 -12.46 -5.53 -7.88
N CYS A 62 -11.13 -5.51 -7.95
CA CYS A 62 -10.40 -4.46 -8.65
C CYS A 62 -10.16 -4.87 -10.10
N ARG A 63 -10.77 -4.16 -11.04
CA ARG A 63 -10.61 -4.38 -12.47
C ARG A 63 -9.22 -4.00 -12.98
N TYR A 64 -8.48 -3.17 -12.24
CA TYR A 64 -7.13 -2.76 -12.62
C TYR A 64 -6.06 -3.80 -12.28
N CYS A 65 -6.02 -4.31 -11.05
CA CYS A 65 -4.97 -5.23 -10.59
C CYS A 65 -5.43 -6.67 -10.33
N GLY A 66 -6.72 -6.96 -10.55
CA GLY A 66 -7.32 -8.27 -10.33
C GLY A 66 -7.51 -8.65 -8.85
N ALA A 67 -7.25 -7.75 -7.91
CA ALA A 67 -7.46 -8.05 -6.49
C ALA A 67 -8.95 -8.29 -6.19
N MET A 68 -9.23 -9.36 -5.47
CA MET A 68 -10.57 -9.72 -5.00
C MET A 68 -10.53 -9.84 -3.48
N ASN A 69 -11.46 -9.21 -2.78
CA ASN A 69 -11.58 -9.33 -1.33
C ASN A 69 -13.02 -9.60 -0.95
N ARG A 70 -13.24 -10.50 0.02
CA ARG A 70 -14.53 -10.73 0.64
C ARG A 70 -14.92 -9.54 1.51
N ILE A 71 -16.19 -9.15 1.43
CA ILE A 71 -16.78 -8.15 2.34
C ILE A 71 -17.11 -8.88 3.64
N GLN A 72 -16.53 -8.44 4.77
CA GLN A 72 -16.72 -9.12 6.06
C GLN A 72 -18.18 -9.21 6.50
N SER A 73 -18.97 -8.18 6.22
CA SER A 73 -20.41 -8.14 6.47
C SER A 73 -21.25 -8.67 5.30
N GLY A 74 -20.62 -9.27 4.28
CA GLY A 74 -21.30 -9.80 3.11
C GLY A 74 -22.08 -11.08 3.42
N SER A 75 -23.18 -11.29 2.70
CA SER A 75 -23.99 -12.50 2.82
C SER A 75 -23.19 -13.74 2.42
N LEU A 76 -23.35 -14.83 3.18
CA LEU A 76 -22.81 -16.14 2.81
C LEU A 76 -23.54 -16.71 1.60
N LEU A 77 -24.85 -16.50 1.49
CA LEU A 77 -25.65 -16.95 0.35
C LEU A 77 -25.18 -16.28 -0.95
N ASP A 78 -24.91 -14.97 -0.91
CA ASP A 78 -24.43 -14.26 -2.09
C ASP A 78 -23.00 -14.69 -2.46
N GLN A 79 -22.20 -15.11 -1.49
CA GLN A 79 -20.90 -15.73 -1.75
C GLN A 79 -21.08 -17.06 -2.48
N GLU A 80 -21.94 -17.96 -1.98
CA GLU A 80 -22.19 -19.26 -2.61
C GLU A 80 -22.72 -19.09 -4.03
N GLU A 81 -23.66 -18.16 -4.26
CA GLU A 81 -24.18 -17.88 -5.60
C GLU A 81 -23.08 -17.40 -6.55
N PHE A 82 -22.21 -16.50 -6.07
CA PHE A 82 -21.06 -16.02 -6.85
C PHE A 82 -20.13 -17.18 -7.23
N GLU A 83 -19.74 -18.01 -6.26
CA GLU A 83 -18.84 -19.14 -6.48
C GLU A 83 -19.41 -20.13 -7.51
N MET A 84 -20.72 -20.40 -7.45
CA MET A 84 -21.42 -21.23 -8.42
C MET A 84 -21.44 -20.60 -9.82
N ARG A 85 -21.66 -19.29 -9.92
CA ARG A 85 -21.71 -18.55 -11.20
C ARG A 85 -20.35 -18.37 -11.85
N SER A 86 -19.30 -18.16 -11.05
CA SER A 86 -17.95 -17.89 -11.55
C SER A 86 -17.09 -19.15 -11.68
N GLY A 87 -17.50 -20.27 -11.07
CA GLY A 87 -16.71 -21.49 -10.98
C GLY A 87 -15.47 -21.35 -10.09
N LEU A 88 -15.37 -20.27 -9.31
CA LEU A 88 -14.26 -20.00 -8.40
C LEU A 88 -14.68 -20.44 -7.00
N ARG A 89 -13.87 -21.27 -6.33
CA ARG A 89 -14.08 -21.61 -4.91
C ARG A 89 -13.14 -20.80 -4.04
N LEU A 90 -13.70 -19.89 -3.24
CA LEU A 90 -12.93 -19.11 -2.28
C LEU A 90 -12.97 -19.89 -0.97
N ALA A 91 -11.85 -20.52 -0.62
CA ALA A 91 -11.75 -21.31 0.60
C ALA A 91 -12.23 -20.48 1.80
N SER A 92 -13.25 -21.02 2.48
CA SER A 92 -13.92 -20.46 3.66
C SER A 92 -12.97 -20.38 4.86
#